data_AF-A0A8D0AHN2-F1
#
_entry.id   AF-A0A8D0AHN2-F1
#
_cell.length_a   1.000
_cell.length_b   1.000
_cell.length_c   1.000
_cell.angle_alpha   90.00
_cell.angle_beta   90.00
_cell.angle_gamma   90.00
#
_symmetry.space_group_name_H-M   'P 1'
#
loop_
_entity.id
_entity.type
_entity.pdbx_description
1 polymer ?
#
loop_
_entity_poly.entity_id
_entity_poly.type
_entity_poly.pdbx_seq_one_letter_code
_entity_poly.pdbx_strand_id
1 'polypeptide(L)'
;MKGFHIVVLLSSAVLLVSAAPALELVTCSKESGAAAARLTMHRINENHGHGYKFRLQEIQGNKVETVDGGCNLELQLNLLETVCHVINPKHFEDCEIRRESARAVMANCTIKMSVRNTDANVTKYECDTRQVKTNREMVRICPDCPTLHPLNSTEGLKSVNEAVSKFNQNTTNQHYYILKEVGRIKVGYIPSVGMAYYAEFALVETHCPMGSRINPEACKPLCPDRAAGRQAPPS
;
A
#
# COMPACT_ATOMS: atom_id res chain seq x y z
N MET A 1 21.34 60.23 5.17
CA MET A 1 20.52 59.17 5.77
C MET A 1 20.13 58.22 4.64
N LYS A 2 20.55 56.94 4.74
CA LYS A 2 20.50 55.94 3.67
C LYS A 2 19.07 55.44 3.46
N GLY A 3 18.58 55.47 2.22
CA GLY A 3 17.32 54.85 1.82
C GLY A 3 17.45 53.33 1.76
N PHE A 4 16.47 52.63 2.34
CA PHE A 4 16.34 51.18 2.24
C PHE A 4 15.42 50.84 1.06
N HIS A 5 15.98 50.19 0.04
CA HIS A 5 15.20 49.55 -1.02
C HIS A 5 14.82 48.14 -0.56
N ILE A 6 13.53 47.90 -0.33
CA ILE A 6 12.99 46.56 -0.09
C ILE A 6 12.71 45.94 -1.45
N VAL A 7 13.52 44.94 -1.82
CA VAL A 7 13.26 44.09 -3.00
C VAL A 7 12.42 42.92 -2.52
N VAL A 8 11.14 42.90 -2.89
CA VAL A 8 10.25 41.75 -2.68
C VAL A 8 10.42 40.79 -3.86
N LEU A 9 11.14 39.69 -3.64
CA LEU A 9 11.20 38.58 -4.59
C LEU A 9 9.95 37.72 -4.41
N LEU A 10 8.97 37.91 -5.29
CA LEU A 10 7.84 37.00 -5.48
C LEU A 10 8.37 35.70 -6.08
N SER A 11 8.66 34.73 -5.23
CA SER A 11 9.01 33.37 -5.66
C SER A 11 7.73 32.68 -6.15
N SER A 12 7.52 32.64 -7.46
CA SER A 12 6.45 31.87 -8.08
C SER A 12 6.76 30.38 -7.91
N ALA A 13 6.11 29.73 -6.95
CA ALA A 13 6.13 28.29 -6.84
C ALA A 13 5.39 27.69 -8.05
N VAL A 14 6.14 27.30 -9.08
CA VAL A 14 5.63 26.49 -10.18
C VAL A 14 5.33 25.12 -9.59
N LEU A 15 4.05 24.83 -9.36
CA LEU A 15 3.58 23.47 -9.09
C LEU A 15 3.88 22.64 -10.35
N LEU A 16 4.98 21.89 -10.31
CA LEU A 16 5.24 20.81 -11.26
C LEU A 16 4.13 19.77 -11.06
N VAL A 17 3.06 19.89 -11.86
CA VAL A 17 2.11 18.82 -12.07
C VAL A 17 2.90 17.74 -12.80
N SER A 18 3.41 16.77 -12.05
CA SER A 18 3.98 15.56 -12.64
C SER A 18 2.81 14.80 -13.26
N ALA A 19 2.60 14.97 -14.55
CA ALA A 19 1.63 14.16 -15.28
C ALA A 19 2.12 12.72 -15.22
N ALA A 20 1.32 11.82 -14.63
CA ALA A 20 1.63 10.40 -14.62
C ALA A 20 1.86 9.94 -16.08
N PRO A 21 2.93 9.18 -16.35
CA PRO A 21 3.25 8.76 -17.71
C PRO A 21 2.08 7.94 -18.28
N ALA A 22 1.59 8.36 -19.46
CA ALA A 22 0.48 7.72 -20.14
C ALA A 22 0.69 6.20 -20.24
N LEU A 23 -0.37 5.42 -20.02
CA LEU A 23 -0.31 3.96 -20.14
C LEU A 23 0.10 3.58 -21.57
N GLU A 24 1.10 2.71 -21.68
CA GLU A 24 1.61 2.22 -22.95
C GLU A 24 0.57 1.27 -23.54
N LEU A 25 0.41 1.34 -24.86
CA LEU A 25 -0.60 0.55 -25.55
C LEU A 25 -0.26 -0.93 -25.46
N VAL A 26 -1.22 -1.73 -25.00
CA VAL A 26 -1.10 -3.19 -25.02
C VAL A 26 -1.51 -3.70 -26.40
N THR A 27 -0.65 -4.45 -27.06
CA THR A 27 -0.91 -5.00 -28.40
C THR A 27 -0.95 -6.52 -28.38
N CYS A 28 -1.23 -7.13 -29.53
CA CYS A 28 -1.23 -8.58 -29.71
C CYS A 28 0.14 -9.17 -30.07
N SER A 29 1.21 -8.47 -29.67
CA SER A 29 2.59 -8.91 -29.88
C SER A 29 3.16 -9.58 -28.63
N LYS A 30 4.18 -10.43 -28.78
CA LYS A 30 4.85 -11.09 -27.65
C LYS A 30 5.61 -10.10 -26.75
N GLU A 31 5.94 -8.94 -27.30
CA GLU A 31 6.66 -7.84 -26.64
C GLU A 31 5.73 -7.00 -25.75
N SER A 32 4.41 -7.19 -25.84
CA SER A 32 3.42 -6.42 -25.08
C SER A 32 3.37 -6.75 -23.58
N GLY A 33 4.22 -7.68 -23.11
CA GLY A 33 4.23 -8.14 -21.72
C GLY A 33 4.46 -7.00 -20.71
N ALA A 34 5.36 -6.05 -21.01
CA ALA A 34 5.66 -4.94 -20.10
C ALA A 34 4.48 -3.96 -19.99
N ALA A 35 3.92 -3.53 -21.12
CA ALA A 35 2.74 -2.66 -21.17
C ALA A 35 1.54 -3.33 -20.46
N ALA A 36 1.31 -4.62 -20.73
CA ALA A 36 0.23 -5.39 -20.13
C ALA A 36 0.42 -5.55 -18.61
N ALA A 37 1.65 -5.84 -18.16
CA ALA A 37 1.97 -5.90 -16.74
C ALA A 37 1.73 -4.55 -16.04
N ARG A 38 2.10 -3.42 -16.66
CA ARG A 38 1.85 -2.10 -16.10
C ARG A 38 0.36 -1.80 -16.00
N LEU A 39 -0.43 -2.05 -17.05
CA LEU A 39 -1.89 -1.92 -17.02
C LEU A 39 -2.50 -2.77 -15.89
N THR A 40 -2.02 -4.00 -15.73
CA THR A 40 -2.43 -4.89 -14.63
C THR A 40 -2.06 -4.31 -13.26
N MET A 41 -0.89 -3.69 -13.08
CA MET A 41 -0.50 -3.06 -11.81
C MET A 41 -1.41 -1.92 -11.40
N HIS A 42 -1.82 -1.08 -12.35
CA HIS A 42 -2.85 -0.07 -12.08
C HIS A 42 -4.15 -0.74 -11.64
N ARG A 43 -4.66 -1.70 -12.42
CA ARG A 43 -5.92 -2.38 -12.11
C ARG A 43 -5.92 -3.05 -10.74
N ILE A 44 -4.86 -3.79 -10.39
CA ILE A 44 -4.76 -4.46 -9.09
C ILE A 44 -4.73 -3.42 -7.97
N ASN A 45 -3.87 -2.40 -8.05
CA ASN A 45 -3.74 -1.42 -6.97
C ASN A 45 -4.94 -0.48 -6.82
N GLU A 46 -5.73 -0.26 -7.87
CA GLU A 46 -6.97 0.51 -7.83
C GLU A 46 -8.16 -0.29 -7.27
N ASN A 47 -8.14 -1.61 -7.44
CA ASN A 47 -9.23 -2.50 -7.00
C ASN A 47 -8.91 -3.30 -5.72
N HIS A 48 -7.67 -3.23 -5.21
CA HIS A 48 -7.27 -3.85 -3.95
C HIS A 48 -7.75 -2.99 -2.76
N GLY A 49 -8.79 -3.46 -2.05
CA GLY A 49 -9.48 -2.68 -1.02
C GLY A 49 -8.88 -2.73 0.39
N HIS A 50 -7.86 -3.57 0.62
CA HIS A 50 -7.23 -3.81 1.92
C HIS A 50 -5.72 -3.95 1.74
N GLY A 51 -4.94 -4.02 2.82
CA GLY A 51 -3.52 -4.32 2.77
C GLY A 51 -2.66 -3.25 2.08
N TYR A 52 -1.61 -3.69 1.41
CA TYR A 52 -0.54 -2.85 0.89
C TYR A 52 -0.49 -2.89 -0.64
N LYS A 53 -0.02 -1.79 -1.23
CA LYS A 53 0.15 -1.68 -2.68
C LYS A 53 1.27 -2.61 -3.13
N PHE A 54 1.15 -3.12 -4.36
CA PHE A 54 2.13 -4.01 -4.99
C PHE A 54 2.88 -3.32 -6.13
N ARG A 55 4.13 -3.75 -6.35
CA ARG A 55 4.94 -3.40 -7.52
C ARG A 55 5.38 -4.66 -8.23
N LEU A 56 5.55 -4.55 -9.56
CA LEU A 56 6.09 -5.64 -10.38
C LEU A 56 7.53 -5.95 -9.96
N GLN A 57 7.81 -7.22 -9.68
CA GLN A 57 9.16 -7.74 -9.50
C GLN A 57 9.65 -8.43 -10.78
N GLU A 58 8.81 -9.27 -11.38
CA GLU A 58 9.20 -10.07 -12.54
C GLU A 58 7.98 -10.48 -13.38
N ILE A 59 8.16 -10.55 -14.70
CA ILE A 59 7.22 -11.19 -15.62
C ILE A 59 7.74 -12.60 -15.88
N GLN A 60 7.07 -13.62 -15.32
CA GLN A 60 7.46 -15.02 -15.47
C GLN A 60 7.02 -15.62 -16.80
N GLY A 61 5.90 -15.12 -17.34
CA GLY A 61 5.33 -15.64 -18.57
C GLY A 61 4.38 -14.64 -19.22
N ASN A 62 4.40 -14.65 -20.55
CA ASN A 62 3.49 -13.90 -21.41
C ASN A 62 3.06 -14.80 -22.57
N LYS A 63 1.78 -15.21 -22.59
CA LYS A 63 1.18 -15.98 -23.67
C LYS A 63 0.19 -15.12 -24.42
N VAL A 64 0.26 -15.16 -25.74
CA VAL A 64 -0.65 -14.45 -26.64
C VAL A 64 -1.38 -15.48 -27.50
N GLU A 65 -2.70 -15.41 -27.48
CA GLU A 65 -3.59 -16.21 -28.33
C GLU A 65 -4.37 -15.27 -29.24
N THR A 66 -4.10 -15.30 -30.54
CA THR A 66 -4.83 -14.50 -31.52
C THR A 66 -6.22 -15.05 -31.76
N VAL A 67 -7.20 -14.17 -31.86
CA VAL A 67 -8.59 -14.49 -32.17
C VAL A 67 -9.16 -13.47 -33.16
N ASP A 68 -10.33 -13.74 -33.73
CA ASP A 68 -10.98 -12.79 -34.62
C ASP A 68 -11.19 -11.42 -33.93
N GLY A 69 -10.62 -10.36 -34.52
CA GLY A 69 -10.71 -8.99 -34.00
C GLY A 69 -9.78 -8.66 -32.83
N GLY A 70 -8.81 -9.53 -32.47
CA GLY A 70 -7.80 -9.21 -31.46
C GLY A 70 -7.04 -10.41 -30.88
N CYS A 71 -6.79 -10.39 -29.56
CA CYS A 71 -6.11 -11.48 -28.87
C CYS A 71 -6.50 -11.60 -27.40
N ASN A 72 -6.26 -12.77 -26.82
CA ASN A 72 -6.27 -12.99 -25.39
C ASN A 72 -4.83 -13.11 -24.89
N LEU A 73 -4.54 -12.48 -23.76
CA LEU A 73 -3.25 -12.50 -23.09
C LEU A 73 -3.37 -13.23 -21.77
N GLU A 74 -2.40 -14.10 -21.48
CA GLU A 74 -2.20 -14.69 -20.15
C GLU A 74 -0.81 -14.31 -19.64
N LEU A 75 -0.77 -13.57 -18.53
CA LEU A 75 0.45 -13.15 -17.86
C LEU A 75 0.64 -13.93 -16.57
N GLN A 76 1.88 -14.30 -16.29
CA GLN A 76 2.32 -14.76 -14.98
C GLN A 76 3.27 -13.72 -14.41
N LEU A 77 2.88 -13.09 -13.29
CA LEU A 77 3.63 -11.99 -12.68
C LEU A 77 4.03 -12.36 -11.25
N ASN A 78 5.26 -12.04 -10.88
CA ASN A 78 5.66 -11.94 -9.47
C ASN A 78 5.58 -10.47 -9.06
N LEU A 79 4.84 -10.19 -8.00
CA LEU A 79 4.69 -8.87 -7.42
C LEU A 79 5.31 -8.85 -6.03
N LEU A 80 5.82 -7.69 -5.61
CA LEU A 80 6.28 -7.45 -4.25
C LEU A 80 5.43 -6.40 -3.56
N GLU A 81 5.09 -6.70 -2.31
CA GLU A 81 4.42 -5.79 -1.40
C GLU A 81 5.29 -4.55 -1.14
N THR A 82 4.69 -3.37 -1.17
CA THR A 82 5.34 -2.10 -0.82
C THR A 82 5.09 -1.74 0.65
N VAL A 83 5.73 -0.67 1.10
CA VAL A 83 5.45 -0.12 2.44
C VAL A 83 4.16 0.70 2.51
N CYS A 84 3.56 1.05 1.37
CA CYS A 84 2.34 1.86 1.31
C CYS A 84 1.09 1.00 1.47
N HIS A 85 0.26 1.31 2.48
CA HIS A 85 -1.10 0.78 2.53
C HIS A 85 -1.93 1.32 1.35
N VAL A 86 -2.97 0.60 0.93
CA VAL A 86 -3.89 1.06 -0.13
C VAL A 86 -4.55 2.42 0.17
N ILE A 87 -4.67 2.83 1.44
CA ILE A 87 -5.21 4.13 1.83
C ILE A 87 -4.19 5.27 1.71
N ASN A 88 -2.91 4.96 1.54
CA ASN A 88 -1.88 5.95 1.33
C ASN A 88 -2.09 6.58 -0.06
N PRO A 89 -2.18 7.92 -0.20
CA PRO A 89 -2.46 8.56 -1.48
C PRO A 89 -1.31 8.43 -2.49
N LYS A 90 -0.10 8.10 -2.04
CA LYS A 90 1.09 7.95 -2.89
C LYS A 90 0.85 6.89 -3.98
N HIS A 91 1.20 7.20 -5.23
CA HIS A 91 1.09 6.23 -6.33
C HIS A 91 1.97 5.01 -6.05
N PHE A 92 1.54 3.82 -6.48
CA PHE A 92 2.25 2.57 -6.14
C PHE A 92 3.69 2.55 -6.68
N GLU A 93 3.96 3.21 -7.80
CA GLU A 93 5.30 3.31 -8.39
C GLU A 93 6.28 4.09 -7.51
N ASP A 94 5.78 5.07 -6.76
CA ASP A 94 6.61 5.87 -5.84
C ASP A 94 6.76 5.18 -4.47
N CYS A 95 6.05 4.08 -4.22
CA CYS A 95 6.14 3.34 -2.97
C CYS A 95 7.39 2.44 -2.96
N GLU A 96 8.17 2.50 -1.87
CA GLU A 96 9.34 1.63 -1.69
C GLU A 96 8.88 0.19 -1.54
N ILE A 97 9.55 -0.72 -2.26
CA ILE A 97 9.36 -2.16 -2.09
C ILE A 97 9.85 -2.56 -0.70
N ARG A 98 9.05 -3.33 0.02
CA ARG A 98 9.41 -3.76 1.37
C ARG A 98 10.64 -4.67 1.31
N ARG A 99 11.64 -4.36 2.14
CA ARG A 99 12.87 -5.16 2.24
C ARG A 99 12.62 -6.50 2.91
N GLU A 100 13.44 -7.51 2.61
CA GLU A 100 13.31 -8.85 3.20
C GLU A 100 13.40 -8.83 4.73
N SER A 101 14.31 -8.03 5.31
CA SER A 101 14.45 -7.86 6.77
C SER A 101 13.21 -7.26 7.42
N ALA A 102 12.44 -6.46 6.67
CA ALA A 102 11.14 -5.92 7.09
C ALA A 102 9.98 -6.91 6.83
N ARG A 103 10.31 -8.18 6.53
CA ARG A 103 9.39 -9.29 6.31
C ARG A 103 8.59 -9.16 5.00
N ALA A 104 9.27 -8.88 3.91
CA ALA A 104 8.68 -8.75 2.56
C ALA A 104 7.71 -9.89 2.21
N VAL A 105 6.61 -9.53 1.56
CA VAL A 105 5.59 -10.42 1.01
C VAL A 105 5.65 -10.32 -0.51
N MET A 106 5.52 -11.45 -1.19
CA MET A 106 5.34 -11.50 -2.63
C MET A 106 4.00 -12.11 -3.00
N ALA A 107 3.47 -11.72 -4.16
CA ALA A 107 2.29 -12.30 -4.76
C ALA A 107 2.66 -12.93 -6.10
N ASN A 108 2.33 -14.21 -6.27
CA ASN A 108 2.43 -14.88 -7.57
C ASN A 108 1.06 -14.77 -8.23
N CYS A 109 0.97 -14.09 -9.36
CA CYS A 109 -0.30 -13.77 -10.00
C CYS A 109 -0.42 -14.37 -11.39
N THR A 110 -1.60 -14.90 -11.72
CA THR A 110 -2.02 -15.25 -13.09
C THR A 110 -3.11 -14.28 -13.53
N ILE A 111 -2.89 -13.63 -14.67
CA ILE A 111 -3.78 -12.58 -15.18
C ILE A 111 -4.23 -12.94 -16.59
N LYS A 112 -5.51 -12.75 -16.83
CA LYS A 112 -6.13 -12.87 -18.14
C LYS A 112 -6.60 -11.50 -18.60
N MET A 113 -6.28 -11.18 -19.84
CA MET A 113 -6.60 -9.91 -20.47
C MET A 113 -7.12 -10.16 -21.89
N SER A 114 -8.06 -9.33 -22.33
CA SER A 114 -8.57 -9.33 -23.70
C SER A 114 -8.18 -8.02 -24.37
N VAL A 115 -7.66 -8.08 -25.59
CA VAL A 115 -7.39 -6.91 -26.43
C VAL A 115 -8.29 -6.98 -27.66
N ARG A 116 -9.15 -5.98 -27.87
CA ARG A 116 -10.06 -5.88 -29.03
C ARG A 116 -10.06 -4.45 -29.54
N ASN A 117 -9.95 -4.24 -30.85
CA ASN A 117 -9.94 -2.89 -31.45
C ASN A 117 -9.00 -1.91 -30.74
N THR A 118 -7.81 -2.37 -30.31
CA THR A 118 -6.81 -1.64 -29.50
C THR A 118 -7.18 -1.33 -28.04
N ASP A 119 -8.37 -1.71 -27.58
CA ASP A 119 -8.76 -1.62 -26.18
C ASP A 119 -8.34 -2.87 -25.41
N ALA A 120 -7.53 -2.69 -24.37
CA ALA A 120 -7.06 -3.76 -23.50
C ALA A 120 -7.81 -3.75 -22.16
N ASN A 121 -8.38 -4.90 -21.79
CA ASN A 121 -9.14 -5.05 -20.55
C ASN A 121 -8.65 -6.26 -19.74
N VAL A 122 -8.30 -6.03 -18.48
CA VAL A 122 -8.03 -7.11 -17.52
C VAL A 122 -9.34 -7.78 -17.16
N THR A 123 -9.57 -8.98 -17.68
CA THR A 123 -10.81 -9.74 -17.48
C THR A 123 -10.80 -10.54 -16.20
N LYS A 124 -9.63 -11.02 -15.76
CA LYS A 124 -9.46 -11.78 -14.52
C LYS A 124 -8.03 -11.65 -14.00
N TYR A 125 -7.87 -11.62 -12.68
CA TYR A 125 -6.58 -11.82 -12.03
C TYR A 125 -6.77 -12.66 -10.76
N GLU A 126 -5.85 -13.59 -10.53
CA GLU A 126 -5.76 -14.42 -9.33
C GLU A 126 -4.34 -14.32 -8.81
N CYS A 127 -4.18 -14.10 -7.50
CA CYS A 127 -2.88 -13.87 -6.87
C CYS A 127 -2.78 -14.67 -5.57
N ASP A 128 -1.69 -15.41 -5.42
CA ASP A 128 -1.35 -16.12 -4.19
C ASP A 128 -0.21 -15.41 -3.47
N THR A 129 -0.49 -14.92 -2.26
CA THR A 129 0.49 -14.20 -1.44
C THR A 129 1.26 -15.13 -0.51
N ARG A 130 2.57 -14.91 -0.38
CA ARG A 130 3.43 -15.62 0.57
C ARG A 130 4.56 -14.74 1.08
N GLN A 131 5.10 -15.09 2.25
CA GLN A 131 6.34 -14.48 2.72
C GLN A 131 7.49 -14.81 1.75
N VAL A 132 8.34 -13.82 1.44
CA VAL A 132 9.57 -14.07 0.65
C VAL A 132 10.50 -15.02 1.42
N LYS A 133 10.61 -14.81 2.74
CA LYS A 133 11.27 -15.72 3.68
C LYS A 133 10.31 -16.04 4.81
N THR A 134 10.09 -17.32 5.08
CA THR A 134 9.36 -17.79 6.26
C THR A 134 10.01 -17.26 7.55
N ASN A 135 9.28 -17.25 8.67
CA ASN A 135 9.86 -16.88 9.97
C ASN A 135 11.09 -17.74 10.30
N ARG A 136 11.05 -19.05 9.99
CA ARG A 136 12.15 -19.99 10.24
C ARG A 136 13.39 -19.67 9.41
N GLU A 137 13.20 -19.33 8.13
CA GLU A 137 14.32 -18.92 7.26
C GLU A 137 14.92 -17.59 7.71
N MET A 138 14.07 -16.63 8.08
CA MET A 138 14.53 -15.31 8.51
C MET A 138 15.35 -15.40 9.81
N VAL A 139 14.93 -16.20 10.79
CA VAL A 139 15.70 -16.38 12.04
C VAL A 139 17.11 -16.94 11.77
N ARG A 140 17.31 -17.71 10.70
CA ARG A 140 18.65 -18.21 10.31
C ARG A 140 19.52 -17.14 9.66
N ILE A 141 18.91 -16.16 8.98
CA ILE A 141 19.59 -15.07 8.28
C ILE A 141 19.86 -13.91 9.23
N CYS A 142 18.87 -13.58 10.07
CA CYS A 142 18.85 -12.47 11.00
C CYS A 142 18.06 -12.90 12.25
N PRO A 143 18.73 -13.46 13.28
CA PRO A 143 18.09 -13.90 14.52
C PRO A 143 17.36 -12.79 15.27
N ASP A 144 17.85 -11.55 15.16
CA ASP A 144 17.31 -10.38 15.86
C ASP A 144 16.20 -9.66 15.08
N CYS A 145 15.94 -10.07 13.83
CA CYS A 145 14.89 -9.45 13.02
C CYS A 145 13.50 -9.85 13.54
N PRO A 146 12.58 -8.89 13.74
CA PRO A 146 11.22 -9.19 14.19
C PRO A 146 10.51 -10.15 13.24
N THR A 147 9.83 -11.16 13.78
CA THR A 147 9.08 -12.16 13.01
C THR A 147 7.63 -11.74 12.83
N LEU A 148 6.97 -12.21 11.76
CA LEU A 148 5.55 -11.93 11.57
C LEU A 148 4.73 -12.76 12.56
N HIS A 149 3.78 -12.11 13.22
CA HIS A 149 2.91 -12.70 14.22
C HIS A 149 1.45 -12.65 13.73
N PRO A 150 0.58 -13.59 14.15
CA PRO A 150 -0.82 -13.59 13.75
C PRO A 150 -1.53 -12.27 14.08
N LEU A 151 -2.34 -11.77 13.16
CA LEU A 151 -3.08 -10.50 13.32
C LEU A 151 -4.13 -10.57 14.44
N ASN A 152 -4.53 -11.77 14.85
CA ASN A 152 -5.48 -12.00 15.95
C ASN A 152 -4.79 -12.28 17.30
N SER A 153 -3.48 -12.03 17.43
CA SER A 153 -2.79 -12.12 18.73
C SER A 153 -3.35 -11.10 19.71
N THR A 154 -3.68 -11.55 20.92
CA THR A 154 -4.21 -10.71 22.00
C THR A 154 -3.27 -9.57 22.34
N GLU A 155 -1.97 -9.86 22.51
CA GLU A 155 -0.95 -8.88 22.87
C GLU A 155 -0.71 -7.89 21.72
N GLY A 156 -0.69 -8.39 20.49
CA GLY A 156 -0.56 -7.54 19.31
C GLY A 156 -1.75 -6.59 19.14
N LEU A 157 -2.98 -7.08 19.31
CA LEU A 157 -4.19 -6.26 19.25
C LEU A 157 -4.26 -5.26 20.40
N LYS A 158 -3.79 -5.62 21.59
CA LYS A 158 -3.64 -4.67 22.71
C LYS A 158 -2.72 -3.51 22.34
N SER A 159 -1.56 -3.79 21.74
CA SER A 159 -0.63 -2.76 21.26
C SER A 159 -1.27 -1.84 20.21
N VAL A 160 -2.04 -2.40 19.27
CA VAL A 160 -2.81 -1.60 18.30
C VAL A 160 -3.79 -0.67 19.00
N ASN A 161 -4.62 -1.18 19.91
CA ASN A 161 -5.63 -0.39 20.61
C ASN A 161 -5.02 0.75 21.45
N GLU A 162 -3.88 0.50 22.10
CA GLU A 162 -3.10 1.52 22.80
C GLU A 162 -2.59 2.60 21.84
N ALA A 163 -2.08 2.20 20.67
CA ALA A 163 -1.60 3.13 19.65
C ALA A 163 -2.74 3.97 19.04
N VAL A 164 -3.91 3.39 18.79
CA VAL A 164 -5.11 4.13 18.34
C VAL A 164 -5.56 5.13 19.41
N SER A 165 -5.61 4.70 20.66
CA SER A 165 -5.96 5.57 21.79
C SER A 165 -5.00 6.75 21.90
N LYS A 166 -3.70 6.50 21.78
CA LYS A 166 -2.66 7.52 21.79
C LYS A 166 -2.76 8.48 20.60
N PHE A 167 -3.06 7.97 19.39
CA PHE A 167 -3.26 8.81 18.21
C PHE A 167 -4.41 9.81 18.41
N ASN A 168 -5.50 9.38 19.03
CA ASN A 168 -6.66 10.21 19.33
C ASN A 168 -6.48 11.12 20.56
N GLN A 169 -5.34 11.07 21.26
CA GLN A 169 -4.97 12.09 22.25
C GLN A 169 -4.35 13.33 21.57
N ASN A 170 -3.96 13.24 20.30
CA ASN A 170 -3.41 14.36 19.56
C ASN A 170 -4.51 15.38 19.22
N THR A 171 -4.45 16.54 19.87
CA THR A 171 -5.43 17.63 19.74
C THR A 171 -5.33 18.43 18.44
N THR A 172 -4.33 18.18 17.59
CA THR A 172 -4.23 18.87 16.29
C THR A 172 -5.20 18.34 15.25
N ASN A 173 -5.76 17.14 15.45
CA ASN A 173 -6.78 16.61 14.55
C ASN A 173 -8.13 17.29 14.83
N GLN A 174 -8.96 17.48 13.80
CA GLN A 174 -10.31 18.05 13.97
C GLN A 174 -11.35 17.00 14.38
N HIS A 175 -11.15 15.76 13.96
CA HIS A 175 -12.04 14.63 14.24
C HIS A 175 -11.27 13.44 14.81
N TYR A 176 -12.01 12.55 15.48
CA TYR A 176 -11.51 11.26 15.91
C TYR A 176 -11.26 10.35 14.72
N TYR A 177 -10.29 9.44 14.89
CA TYR A 177 -9.95 8.40 13.93
C TYR A 177 -10.26 7.03 14.52
N ILE A 178 -10.75 6.11 13.70
CA ILE A 178 -11.00 4.72 14.11
C ILE A 178 -10.13 3.76 13.31
N LEU A 179 -9.88 2.60 13.91
CA LEU A 179 -9.17 1.51 13.27
C LEU A 179 -9.96 1.00 12.06
N LYS A 180 -9.34 1.04 10.87
CA LYS A 180 -9.87 0.43 9.65
C LYS A 180 -9.37 -0.99 9.48
N GLU A 181 -8.06 -1.20 9.63
CA GLU A 181 -7.41 -2.46 9.33
C GLU A 181 -6.12 -2.61 10.15
N VAL A 182 -5.88 -3.79 10.71
CA VAL A 182 -4.56 -4.19 11.20
C VAL A 182 -3.86 -4.90 10.06
N GLY A 183 -2.85 -4.25 9.47
CA GLY A 183 -2.16 -4.81 8.32
C GLY A 183 -1.09 -5.82 8.73
N ARG A 184 -0.32 -5.52 9.79
CA ARG A 184 0.82 -6.34 10.22
C ARG A 184 1.03 -6.27 11.72
N ILE A 185 1.43 -7.40 12.29
CA ILE A 185 1.99 -7.48 13.64
C ILE A 185 3.32 -8.20 13.53
N LYS A 186 4.39 -7.58 14.01
CA LYS A 186 5.70 -8.21 14.17
C LYS A 186 6.04 -8.31 15.64
N VAL A 187 6.75 -9.37 15.99
CA VAL A 187 7.25 -9.58 17.34
C VAL A 187 8.77 -9.76 17.33
N GLY A 188 9.45 -9.05 18.21
CA GLY A 188 10.89 -9.16 18.43
C GLY A 188 11.20 -9.14 19.91
N TYR A 189 12.43 -9.50 20.27
CA TYR A 189 12.91 -9.44 21.65
C TYR A 189 13.96 -8.34 21.77
N ILE A 190 13.75 -7.42 22.72
CA ILE A 190 14.73 -6.40 23.09
C ILE A 190 15.25 -6.75 24.49
N PRO A 191 16.56 -6.98 24.71
CA PRO A 191 17.08 -7.43 26.02
C PRO A 191 16.68 -6.56 27.22
N SER A 192 16.51 -5.24 27.03
CA SER A 192 16.14 -4.31 28.10
C SER A 192 14.64 -4.16 28.36
N VAL A 193 13.78 -4.61 27.44
CA VAL A 193 12.32 -4.40 27.49
C VAL A 193 11.54 -5.72 27.49
N GLY A 194 12.16 -6.80 27.00
CA GLY A 194 11.51 -8.09 26.75
C GLY A 194 10.89 -8.15 25.37
N MET A 195 9.73 -8.81 25.27
CA MET A 195 9.00 -8.96 24.00
C MET A 195 8.40 -7.62 23.57
N ALA A 196 8.73 -7.19 22.36
CA ALA A 196 8.24 -5.98 21.72
C ALA A 196 7.33 -6.33 20.54
N TYR A 197 6.17 -5.68 20.47
CA TYR A 197 5.20 -5.82 19.40
C TYR A 197 5.23 -4.55 18.54
N TYR A 198 5.37 -4.74 17.25
CA TYR A 198 5.39 -3.66 16.26
C TYR A 198 4.20 -3.86 15.32
N ALA A 199 3.20 -3.00 15.45
CA ALA A 199 2.02 -3.07 14.61
C ALA A 199 2.07 -2.03 13.49
N GLU A 200 1.58 -2.41 12.31
CA GLU A 200 1.28 -1.49 11.22
C GLU A 200 -0.23 -1.58 10.94
N PHE A 201 -0.92 -0.45 11.02
CA PHE A 201 -2.38 -0.38 10.94
C PHE A 201 -2.85 0.89 10.22
N ALA A 202 -4.07 0.81 9.71
CA ALA A 202 -4.74 1.87 8.97
C ALA A 202 -5.82 2.52 9.84
N LEU A 203 -5.84 3.85 9.86
CA LEU A 203 -6.86 4.66 10.49
C LEU A 203 -7.67 5.41 9.44
N VAL A 204 -8.96 5.62 9.74
CA VAL A 204 -9.84 6.48 8.96
C VAL A 204 -10.47 7.54 9.84
N GLU A 205 -10.56 8.75 9.29
CA GLU A 205 -11.24 9.87 9.93
C GLU A 205 -12.76 9.59 10.06
N THR A 206 -13.36 10.14 11.11
CA THR A 206 -14.79 9.98 11.42
C THR A 206 -15.53 11.31 11.40
N HIS A 207 -16.85 11.26 11.52
CA HIS A 207 -17.69 12.44 11.71
C HIS A 207 -17.65 13.03 13.14
N CYS A 208 -16.99 12.36 14.10
CA CYS A 208 -16.99 12.83 15.48
C CYS A 208 -15.92 13.90 15.68
N PRO A 209 -16.28 15.12 16.11
CA PRO A 209 -15.31 16.16 16.39
C PRO A 209 -14.48 15.80 17.63
N MET A 210 -13.21 16.17 17.59
CA MET A 210 -12.30 16.05 18.74
C MET A 210 -12.85 16.80 19.95
N GLY A 211 -12.77 16.19 21.14
CA GLY A 211 -13.28 16.77 22.39
C GLY A 211 -14.77 16.58 22.64
N SER A 212 -15.50 15.93 21.72
CA SER A 212 -16.86 15.48 21.99
C SER A 212 -16.89 14.40 23.08
N ARG A 213 -18.03 14.24 23.78
CA ARG A 213 -18.22 13.19 24.80
C ARG A 213 -18.53 11.81 24.20
N ILE A 214 -18.43 11.68 22.88
CA ILE A 214 -18.72 10.43 22.17
C ILE A 214 -17.51 9.52 22.32
N ASN A 215 -17.74 8.25 22.65
CA ASN A 215 -16.68 7.25 22.60
C ASN A 215 -16.17 7.14 21.15
N PRO A 216 -14.87 7.35 20.86
CA PRO A 216 -14.32 7.25 19.51
C PRO A 216 -14.68 5.95 18.79
N GLU A 217 -14.80 4.82 19.50
CA GLU A 217 -15.18 3.53 18.91
C GLU A 217 -16.63 3.49 18.39
N ALA A 218 -17.50 4.37 18.90
CA ALA A 218 -18.89 4.50 18.43
C ALA A 218 -19.03 5.42 17.21
N CYS A 219 -17.93 6.05 16.77
CA CYS A 219 -17.94 6.99 15.67
C CYS A 219 -18.01 6.30 14.32
N LYS A 220 -18.77 6.88 13.39
CA LYS A 220 -18.88 6.37 12.02
C LYS A 220 -17.75 6.94 11.16
N PRO A 221 -17.07 6.11 10.35
CA PRO A 221 -16.05 6.58 9.42
C PRO A 221 -16.68 7.50 8.37
N LEU A 222 -15.90 8.47 7.89
CA LEU A 222 -16.25 9.22 6.68
C LEU A 222 -16.31 8.26 5.49
N CYS A 223 -17.16 8.57 4.50
CA CYS A 223 -17.20 7.81 3.25
C CYS A 223 -15.82 7.84 2.56
N PRO A 224 -15.40 6.79 1.83
CA PRO A 224 -14.05 6.70 1.26
C PRO A 224 -13.62 7.89 0.38
N ASP A 225 -14.56 8.51 -0.32
CA ASP A 225 -14.37 9.71 -1.15
C ASP A 225 -14.08 10.98 -0.32
N ARG A 226 -14.42 10.96 0.98
CA ARG A 226 -14.30 12.09 1.91
C ARG A 226 -13.37 11.80 3.09
N ALA A 227 -12.90 10.56 3.24
CA ALA A 227 -12.08 10.13 4.35
C ALA A 227 -10.59 10.41 4.07
N ALA A 228 -9.95 11.17 4.96
CA ALA A 228 -8.49 11.17 5.02
C ALA A 228 -8.01 9.84 5.59
N GLY A 229 -7.46 8.97 4.73
CA GLY A 229 -6.79 7.75 5.14
C GLY A 229 -5.41 8.05 5.70
N ARG A 230 -5.11 7.58 6.92
CA ARG A 230 -3.75 7.64 7.48
C ARG A 230 -3.25 6.25 7.81
N GLN A 231 -2.12 5.89 7.20
CA GLN A 231 -1.36 4.73 7.62
C GLN A 231 -0.51 5.12 8.82
N ALA A 232 -0.61 4.38 9.93
CA ALA A 232 0.23 4.63 11.08
C ALA A 232 1.67 4.15 10.78
N PRO A 233 2.70 4.91 11.18
CA PRO A 233 4.06 4.38 11.23
C PRO A 233 4.10 3.17 12.18
N PRO A 234 5.06 2.25 12.01
CA PRO A 234 5.24 1.16 12.97
C PRO A 234 5.40 1.72 14.39
N SER A 235 4.55 1.26 15.32
CA SER A 235 4.57 1.60 16.75
C SER A 235 5.81 1.05 17.44
#